data_AF-A0A3M1FG74-F1
#
_entry.id   AF-A0A3M1FG74-F1
#
_cell.length_a   1.000
_cell.length_b   1.000
_cell.length_c   1.000
_cell.angle_alpha   90.00
_cell.angle_beta   90.00
_cell.angle_gamma   90.00
#
_symmetry.space_group_name_H-M   'P 1'
#
loop_
_entity.id
_entity.type
_entity.pdbx_description
1 polymer ?
#
loop_
_entity_poly.entity_id
_entity_poly.type
_entity_poly.pdbx_seq_one_letter_code
_entity_poly.pdbx_strand_id
1 'polypeptide(L)'
;MAALSEVIASGVLTSTKGHFVRDLEQAFARLLGVRHAFACSSGTAAIHAAIAALDPEPGEEIVTTPITDMGALTPILYQGAIP
;
A
#
# COMPACT_ATOMS: atom_id res chain seq x y z
N MET A 1 22.80 4.14 0.46
CA MET A 1 23.48 3.49 -0.68
C MET A 1 23.81 2.02 -0.42
N ALA A 2 24.16 1.58 0.81
CA ALA A 2 24.50 0.19 1.10
C ALA A 2 23.41 -0.84 0.70
N ALA A 3 22.16 -0.66 1.17
CA ALA A 3 21.06 -1.59 0.86
C ALA A 3 20.74 -1.68 -0.65
N LEU A 4 20.83 -0.57 -1.38
CA LEU A 4 20.63 -0.57 -2.84
C LEU A 4 21.71 -1.39 -3.56
N SER A 5 22.98 -1.19 -3.19
CA SER A 5 24.09 -1.96 -3.77
C SER A 5 23.95 -3.45 -3.47
N GLU A 6 23.50 -3.82 -2.28
CA GLU A 6 23.24 -5.21 -1.89
C GLU A 6 22.12 -5.85 -2.71
N VAL A 7 21.00 -5.15 -2.90
CA VAL A 7 19.89 -5.61 -3.77
C VAL A 7 20.40 -5.83 -5.19
N ILE A 8 21.15 -4.88 -5.76
CA ILE A 8 21.69 -4.99 -7.13
C ILE A 8 22.64 -6.18 -7.22
N ALA A 9 23.56 -6.33 -6.26
CA ALA A 9 24.53 -7.43 -6.25
C ALA A 9 23.87 -8.81 -6.06
N SER A 10 22.74 -8.88 -5.35
CA SER A 10 21.99 -10.12 -5.14
C SER A 10 21.38 -10.68 -6.43
N GLY A 11 21.14 -9.83 -7.44
CA GLY A 11 20.41 -10.19 -8.66
C GLY A 11 18.92 -10.48 -8.45
N VAL A 12 18.40 -10.36 -7.22
CA VAL A 12 17.00 -10.62 -6.87
C VAL A 12 16.27 -9.29 -6.73
N LEU A 13 15.72 -8.80 -7.83
CA LEU A 13 15.06 -7.49 -7.91
C LEU A 13 13.54 -7.53 -7.65
N THR A 14 12.98 -8.71 -7.34
CA THR A 14 11.54 -8.88 -7.12
C THR A 14 11.23 -9.20 -5.65
N SER A 15 10.15 -8.60 -5.13
CA SER A 15 9.69 -8.81 -3.74
C SER A 15 9.26 -10.25 -3.44
N THR A 16 8.86 -11.01 -4.47
CA THR A 16 8.40 -12.39 -4.32
C THR A 16 9.51 -13.36 -3.98
N LYS A 17 10.75 -13.06 -4.38
CA LYS A 17 11.94 -13.89 -4.14
C LYS A 17 12.93 -13.23 -3.17
N GLY A 18 12.96 -11.91 -3.09
CA GLY A 18 13.83 -11.15 -2.19
C GLY A 18 13.27 -11.03 -0.77
N HIS A 19 14.13 -10.68 0.18
CA HIS A 19 13.74 -10.49 1.59
C HIS A 19 13.56 -9.01 1.98
N PHE A 20 14.22 -8.07 1.27
CA PHE A 20 14.22 -6.64 1.62
C PHE A 20 12.81 -6.04 1.85
N VAL A 21 11.83 -6.42 1.02
CA VAL A 21 10.45 -5.93 1.18
C VAL A 21 9.78 -6.51 2.43
N ARG A 22 9.98 -7.81 2.70
CA ARG A 22 9.43 -8.46 3.90
C ARG A 22 10.06 -7.91 5.19
N ASP A 23 11.36 -7.63 5.15
CA ASP A 23 12.06 -7.05 6.28
C ASP A 23 11.56 -5.63 6.57
N LEU A 24 11.34 -4.84 5.51
CA LEU A 24 10.71 -3.53 5.61
C LEU A 24 9.31 -3.64 6.23
N GLU A 25 8.46 -4.53 5.72
CA GLU A 25 7.11 -4.75 6.25
C GLU A 25 7.11 -5.12 7.73
N GLN A 26 7.97 -6.05 8.14
CA GLN A 26 8.09 -6.46 9.54
C GLN A 26 8.61 -5.33 10.43
N ALA A 27 9.62 -4.58 9.96
CA ALA A 27 10.16 -3.44 10.70
C ALA A 27 9.10 -2.33 10.84
N PHE A 28 8.34 -2.08 9.79
CA PHE A 28 7.28 -1.07 9.77
C PHE A 28 6.09 -1.47 10.65
N ALA A 29 5.68 -2.74 10.62
CA ALA A 29 4.66 -3.27 11.52
C ALA A 29 5.06 -3.12 12.99
N ARG A 30 6.32 -3.44 13.32
CA ARG A 30 6.89 -3.23 14.66
C ARG A 30 6.92 -1.75 15.05
N LEU A 31 7.33 -0.88 14.13
CA LEU A 31 7.39 0.57 14.36
C LEU A 31 6.01 1.14 14.71
N LEU A 32 4.96 0.72 14.00
CA LEU A 32 3.60 1.19 14.21
C LEU A 32 2.83 0.45 15.31
N GLY A 33 3.38 -0.64 15.85
CA GLY A 33 2.70 -1.47 16.85
C GLY A 33 1.49 -2.24 16.29
N VAL A 34 1.47 -2.53 14.99
CA VAL A 34 0.38 -3.25 14.31
C VAL A 34 0.78 -4.69 14.00
N ARG A 35 -0.22 -5.56 13.81
CA ARG A 35 0.03 -6.98 13.50
C ARG A 35 0.60 -7.19 12.09
N HIS A 36 0.16 -6.39 11.13
CA HIS A 36 0.51 -6.53 9.72
C HIS A 36 0.81 -5.17 9.09
N ALA A 37 1.79 -5.14 8.19
CA ALA A 37 2.05 -4.05 7.27
C ALA A 37 2.38 -4.66 5.91
N PHE A 38 1.96 -4.01 4.83
CA PHE A 38 2.18 -4.45 3.47
C PHE A 38 2.73 -3.30 2.63
N ALA A 39 3.80 -3.56 1.88
CA ALA A 39 4.40 -2.59 0.99
C ALA A 39 3.67 -2.57 -0.36
N CYS A 40 3.30 -1.37 -0.80
CA CYS A 40 2.70 -1.14 -2.11
C CYS A 40 3.63 -0.29 -2.98
N SER A 41 3.34 -0.22 -4.28
CA SER A 41 4.12 0.58 -5.23
C SER A 41 4.01 2.09 -5.01
N SER A 42 2.94 2.55 -4.37
CA SER A 42 2.70 3.95 -4.00
C SER A 42 1.66 4.08 -2.88
N GLY A 43 1.48 5.29 -2.35
CA GLY A 43 0.41 5.61 -1.40
C GLY A 43 -0.99 5.39 -2.01
N THR A 44 -1.21 5.82 -3.26
CA THR A 44 -2.47 5.57 -3.99
C THR A 44 -2.75 4.07 -4.13
N ALA A 45 -1.74 3.27 -4.46
CA ALA A 45 -1.90 1.82 -4.56
C ALA A 45 -2.21 1.18 -3.19
N ALA A 46 -1.65 1.72 -2.10
CA ALA A 46 -1.97 1.28 -0.75
C ALA A 46 -3.43 1.56 -0.37
N ILE A 47 -3.94 2.77 -0.64
CA ILE A 47 -5.35 3.11 -0.39
C ILE A 47 -6.27 2.28 -1.30
N HIS A 48 -5.89 2.05 -2.56
CA HIS A 48 -6.64 1.20 -3.46
C HIS A 48 -6.75 -0.24 -2.95
N ALA A 49 -5.63 -0.85 -2.54
CA ALA A 49 -5.65 -2.19 -1.95
C ALA A 49 -6.48 -2.24 -0.67
N ALA A 50 -6.42 -1.19 0.17
CA ALA A 50 -7.20 -1.10 1.39
C ALA A 50 -8.71 -1.04 1.13
N ILE A 51 -9.16 -0.19 0.20
CA ILE A 51 -10.59 -0.09 -0.15
C ILE A 51 -11.05 -1.35 -0.86
N ALA A 52 -10.24 -1.93 -1.77
CA ALA A 52 -10.57 -3.19 -2.40
C ALA A 52 -10.72 -4.35 -1.39
N ALA A 53 -9.94 -4.34 -0.31
CA ALA A 53 -10.06 -5.32 0.76
C ALA A 53 -11.30 -5.13 1.64
N LEU A 54 -11.93 -3.94 1.64
CA LEU A 54 -13.23 -3.71 2.28
C LEU A 54 -14.39 -4.26 1.45
N ASP A 55 -14.17 -4.50 0.15
CA ASP A 55 -15.14 -5.05 -0.81
C ASP A 55 -16.48 -4.29 -0.83
N PRO A 56 -16.48 -2.96 -1.10
CA PRO A 56 -17.69 -2.17 -1.10
C PRO A 56 -18.58 -2.52 -2.29
N GLU A 57 -19.88 -2.46 -2.08
CA GLU A 57 -20.85 -2.58 -3.17
C GLU A 57 -20.88 -1.28 -4.01
N PRO A 58 -21.11 -1.36 -5.33
CA PRO A 58 -21.22 -0.17 -6.16
C PRO A 58 -22.30 0.80 -5.65
N GLY A 59 -21.91 2.07 -5.48
CA GLY A 59 -22.76 3.12 -4.95
C GLY A 59 -22.71 3.28 -3.42
N GLU A 60 -21.94 2.46 -2.69
CA GLU A 60 -21.70 2.70 -1.26
C GLU A 60 -20.91 3.98 -1.02
N GLU A 61 -21.22 4.68 0.08
CA GLU A 61 -20.62 5.97 0.43
C GLU A 61 -19.39 5.78 1.34
N ILE A 62 -18.27 6.42 1.00
CA ILE A 62 -17.04 6.43 1.78
C ILE A 62 -16.67 7.88 2.12
N VAL A 63 -16.99 8.28 3.34
CA VAL A 63 -16.75 9.65 3.81
C VAL A 63 -15.26 10.01 3.79
N THR A 64 -14.96 11.18 3.23
CA THR A 64 -13.61 11.74 3.15
C THR A 64 -13.57 13.23 3.52
N THR A 65 -12.38 13.84 3.52
CA THR A 65 -12.18 15.26 3.80
C THR A 65 -12.23 16.11 2.53
N PRO A 66 -12.71 17.37 2.58
CA PRO A 66 -12.80 18.23 1.40
C PRO A 66 -11.42 18.69 0.87
N ILE A 67 -10.34 18.50 1.63
CA ILE A 67 -8.96 18.86 1.24
C ILE A 67 -8.07 17.63 1.48
N THR A 68 -7.71 16.93 0.39
CA THR A 68 -6.80 15.78 0.41
C THR A 68 -6.15 15.61 -0.98
N ASP A 69 -5.17 14.73 -1.08
CA ASP A 69 -4.57 14.32 -2.37
C ASP A 69 -5.56 13.47 -3.18
N MET A 70 -5.47 13.58 -4.52
CA MET A 70 -6.34 12.83 -5.43
C MET A 70 -6.16 11.31 -5.30
N GLY A 71 -4.98 10.85 -4.89
CA GLY A 71 -4.69 9.45 -4.62
C GLY A 71 -5.47 8.84 -3.44
N ALA A 72 -6.12 9.66 -2.61
CA ALA A 72 -7.05 9.20 -1.59
C ALA A 72 -8.48 9.01 -2.13
N LEU A 73 -8.84 9.69 -3.23
CA LEU A 73 -10.20 9.70 -3.80
C LEU A 73 -10.35 8.74 -4.98
N THR A 74 -9.36 8.68 -5.86
CA THR A 74 -9.42 7.81 -7.04
C THR A 74 -9.73 6.36 -6.72
N PRO A 75 -9.24 5.76 -5.61
CA PRO A 75 -9.52 4.35 -5.38
C PRO A 75 -10.95 4.08 -4.89
N ILE A 76 -11.60 5.05 -4.23
CA ILE A 76 -13.04 4.99 -3.93
C ILE A 76 -13.83 4.88 -5.24
N LEU A 77 -13.53 5.77 -6.19
CA LEU A 77 -14.17 5.80 -7.50
C LEU A 77 -13.90 4.54 -8.34
N TYR A 78 -12.68 3.98 -8.27
CA TYR A 78 -12.33 2.75 -9.01
C TYR A 78 -13.11 1.52 -8.52
N GLN A 79 -13.53 1.52 -7.26
CA GLN A 79 -14.40 0.48 -6.70
C GLN A 79 -15.90 0.77 -6.92
N GLY A 80 -16.24 1.84 -7.65
CA GLY A 80 -17.63 2.22 -7.92
C GLY A 80 -18.35 2.83 -6.71
N ALA A 81 -17.62 3.17 -5.65
CA ALA A 81 -18.13 3.84 -4.46
C ALA A 81 -18.19 5.36 -4.66
N ILE A 82 -18.94 6.04 -3.78
CA ILE A 82 -19.15 7.49 -3.77
C ILE A 82 -18.30 8.11 -2.65
N PRO A 83 -17.34 8.99 -2.96
CA PRO A 83 -16.54 9.72 -1.96
C PRO A 83 -17.33 10.79 -1.20
#